data_AF-A0A315YVF7-F1
#
_entry.id   AF-A0A315YVF7-F1
#
_cell.length_a   1.000
_cell.length_b   1.000
_cell.length_c   1.000
_cell.angle_alpha   90.00
_cell.angle_beta   90.00
_cell.angle_gamma   90.00
#
_symmetry.space_group_name_H-M   'P 1'
#
loop_
_entity.id
_entity.type
_entity.pdbx_description
1 polymer ?
#
loop_
_entity_poly.entity_id
_entity_poly.type
_entity_poly.pdbx_seq_one_letter_code
_entity_poly.pdbx_strand_id
1 'polypeptide(L)'
;MNRNKLIDFKNYEYAFNTSETYSMNAYLSGDDLLIPYLNSQISDQNPFEIKVGFKIDYSYLLLSGISKIQWNGGFYHGENIIGRLIVNNHRSNDFTDYFGFNRRNDSYEIKASFKKIEVFLPSESKVSNGEWIPWDTPNFKQNLRSSEIQKFFEAQELPRLIDDRFNRENSIELVFKNSERGVIKEIISKW
;
A
#
# COMPACT_ATOMS: atom_id res chain seq x y z
N MET A 1 -24.24 9.29 8.40
CA MET A 1 -23.05 10.12 8.72
C MET A 1 -21.87 9.53 7.96
N ASN A 2 -21.42 10.15 6.88
CA ASN A 2 -20.24 9.70 6.13
C ASN A 2 -18.98 10.02 6.95
N ARG A 3 -18.30 9.00 7.48
CA ARG A 3 -17.08 9.16 8.28
C ARG A 3 -15.80 8.70 7.56
N ASN A 4 -15.82 8.57 6.24
CA ASN A 4 -14.61 8.32 5.47
C ASN A 4 -13.85 9.64 5.29
N LYS A 5 -12.55 9.67 5.61
CA LYS A 5 -11.69 10.83 5.38
C LYS A 5 -10.77 10.56 4.20
N LEU A 6 -10.69 11.55 3.31
CA LEU A 6 -9.75 11.59 2.19
C LEU A 6 -8.63 12.57 2.53
N ILE A 7 -7.39 12.15 2.34
CA ILE A 7 -6.21 13.01 2.36
C ILE A 7 -5.65 13.02 0.93
N ASP A 8 -5.70 14.18 0.28
CA ASP A 8 -5.12 14.42 -1.06
C ASP A 8 -3.73 15.05 -0.89
N PHE A 9 -2.68 14.38 -1.36
CA PHE A 9 -1.29 14.81 -1.19
C PHE A 9 -0.79 15.72 -2.33
N LYS A 10 -1.70 16.26 -3.15
CA LYS A 10 -1.40 17.12 -4.33
C LYS A 10 -0.38 18.24 -4.12
N ASN A 11 -0.16 18.70 -2.88
CA ASN A 11 0.71 19.84 -2.57
C ASN A 11 1.92 19.48 -1.71
N TYR A 12 2.25 18.20 -1.53
CA TYR A 12 3.45 17.80 -0.79
C TYR A 12 3.53 18.37 0.64
N GLU A 13 2.44 18.74 1.33
CA GLU A 13 2.57 19.25 2.71
C GLU A 13 2.81 18.11 3.72
N TYR A 14 2.45 16.90 3.32
CA TYR A 14 2.54 15.69 4.12
C TYR A 14 3.26 14.60 3.35
N ALA A 15 3.95 13.72 4.06
CA ALA A 15 4.54 12.51 3.52
C ALA A 15 3.75 11.30 4.03
N PHE A 16 3.46 10.35 3.13
CA PHE A 16 2.92 9.04 3.48
C PHE A 16 4.07 8.05 3.54
N ASN A 17 4.40 7.58 4.75
CA ASN A 17 5.54 6.70 4.97
C ASN A 17 5.09 5.25 5.15
N THR A 18 5.58 4.38 4.27
CA THR A 18 5.27 2.94 4.25
C THR A 18 6.38 2.06 4.85
N SER A 19 7.49 2.62 5.34
CA SER A 19 8.64 1.85 5.82
C SER A 19 8.30 0.84 6.94
N GLU A 20 7.42 1.23 7.86
CA GLU A 20 6.96 0.38 8.97
C GLU A 20 5.53 -0.15 8.78
N THR A 21 4.97 -0.01 7.57
CA THR A 21 3.61 -0.50 7.29
C THR A 21 3.58 -1.99 7.02
N TYR A 22 2.44 -2.61 7.31
CA TYR A 22 2.15 -3.97 6.86
C TYR A 22 1.22 -3.92 5.65
N SER A 23 1.58 -4.66 4.60
CA SER A 23 0.74 -4.83 3.42
C SER A 23 0.93 -6.20 2.80
N MET A 24 -0.19 -6.88 2.50
CA MET A 24 -0.17 -8.23 1.95
C MET A 24 -0.28 -8.25 0.44
N ASN A 25 -1.00 -7.31 -0.16
CA ASN A 25 -1.41 -7.36 -1.55
C ASN A 25 -1.73 -5.96 -2.08
N ALA A 26 -1.87 -5.86 -3.39
CA ALA A 26 -2.37 -4.69 -4.07
C ALA A 26 -3.41 -5.12 -5.11
N TYR A 27 -4.33 -4.24 -5.44
CA TYR A 27 -5.42 -4.51 -6.38
C TYR A 27 -5.37 -3.51 -7.53
N LEU A 28 -5.26 -4.01 -8.76
CA LEU A 28 -5.22 -3.19 -9.97
C LEU A 28 -6.57 -3.26 -10.69
N SER A 29 -7.21 -2.12 -10.94
CA SER A 29 -8.44 -2.01 -11.74
C SER A 29 -8.27 -0.92 -12.78
N GLY A 30 -8.23 -1.29 -14.06
CA GLY A 30 -7.85 -0.35 -15.11
C GLY A 30 -6.44 0.22 -14.87
N ASP A 31 -6.34 1.54 -14.68
CA ASP A 31 -5.11 2.26 -14.32
C ASP A 31 -5.08 2.73 -12.85
N ASP A 32 -5.97 2.21 -12.00
CA ASP A 32 -6.00 2.48 -10.57
C ASP A 32 -5.40 1.31 -9.78
N LEU A 33 -4.44 1.61 -8.90
CA LEU A 33 -3.84 0.65 -7.97
C LEU A 33 -4.25 0.98 -6.53
N LEU A 34 -4.95 0.06 -5.89
CA LEU A 34 -5.36 0.13 -4.49
C LEU A 34 -4.44 -0.73 -3.62
N ILE A 35 -3.90 -0.17 -2.55
CA ILE A 35 -3.01 -0.86 -1.61
C ILE A 35 -3.57 -0.70 -0.20
N PRO A 36 -4.02 -1.79 0.46
CA PRO A 36 -4.35 -1.76 1.87
C PRO A 36 -3.07 -1.70 2.70
N TYR A 37 -3.02 -0.72 3.60
CA TYR A 37 -1.92 -0.49 4.52
C TYR A 37 -2.40 -0.50 5.95
N LEU A 38 -1.77 -1.38 6.73
CA LEU A 38 -1.85 -1.34 8.17
C LEU A 38 -0.65 -0.59 8.76
N ASN A 39 -0.85 0.20 9.81
CA ASN A 39 0.21 0.89 10.56
C ASN A 39 0.92 1.97 9.74
N SER A 40 0.17 2.71 8.91
CA SER A 40 0.73 3.78 8.06
C SER A 40 1.00 5.04 8.84
N GLN A 41 2.09 5.71 8.48
CA GLN A 41 2.49 6.95 9.14
C GLN A 41 2.30 8.12 8.19
N ILE A 42 1.69 9.18 8.71
CA ILE A 42 1.62 10.47 8.03
C ILE A 42 2.45 11.46 8.84
N SER A 43 3.43 12.08 8.19
CA SER A 43 4.26 13.13 8.80
C SER A 43 4.15 14.43 8.02
N ASP A 44 4.47 15.53 8.68
CA ASP A 44 4.87 16.76 8.00
C ASP A 44 6.21 16.53 7.28
N GLN A 45 6.47 17.35 6.26
CA GLN A 45 7.55 17.09 5.30
C GLN A 45 8.98 17.19 5.82
N ASN A 46 9.25 17.52 7.08
CA ASN A 46 10.61 17.74 7.53
C ASN A 46 11.34 16.38 7.71
N PRO A 47 12.21 15.95 6.78
CA PRO A 47 12.85 14.65 6.85
C PRO A 47 13.93 14.58 7.94
N PHE A 48 14.27 15.72 8.55
CA PHE A 48 15.25 15.86 9.62
C PHE A 48 14.62 16.06 11.01
N GLU A 49 13.32 16.36 11.06
CA GLU A 49 12.54 16.35 12.29
C GLU A 49 11.52 15.23 12.16
N ILE A 50 11.91 14.01 12.52
CA ILE A 50 10.96 12.92 12.78
C ILE A 50 10.17 13.32 14.04
N LYS A 51 9.28 14.31 13.93
CA LYS A 51 8.22 14.53 14.92
C LYS A 51 7.23 13.41 14.67
N VAL A 52 7.40 12.35 15.46
CA VAL A 52 6.45 11.25 15.73
C VAL A 52 5.16 11.41 14.90
N GLY A 53 5.22 10.98 13.63
CA GLY A 53 4.05 11.04 12.76
C GLY A 53 2.95 10.20 13.38
N PHE A 54 1.71 10.62 13.20
CA PHE A 54 0.56 9.86 13.66
C PHE A 54 0.52 8.53 12.89
N LYS A 55 0.53 7.41 13.62
CA LYS A 55 0.27 6.11 12.99
C LYS A 55 -1.24 5.96 12.84
N ILE A 56 -1.66 5.32 11.75
CA ILE A 56 -3.04 4.96 11.43
C ILE A 56 -3.11 3.45 11.37
N ASP A 57 -4.11 2.85 12.03
CA ASP A 57 -4.29 1.40 11.99
C ASP A 57 -4.57 0.94 10.57
N TYR A 58 -5.72 1.31 9.99
CA TYR A 58 -6.17 0.86 8.69
C TYR A 58 -6.27 2.04 7.73
N SER A 59 -5.66 1.90 6.55
CA SER A 59 -5.68 2.89 5.48
C SER A 59 -5.63 2.24 4.11
N TYR A 60 -6.27 2.85 3.13
CA TYR A 60 -6.18 2.44 1.73
C TYR A 60 -5.46 3.53 0.94
N LEU A 61 -4.38 3.16 0.26
CA LEU A 61 -3.70 4.02 -0.69
C LEU A 61 -4.25 3.75 -2.09
N LEU A 62 -4.71 4.78 -2.78
CA LEU A 62 -5.11 4.71 -4.18
C LEU A 62 -4.14 5.51 -5.03
N LEU A 63 -3.48 4.83 -5.96
CA LEU A 63 -2.68 5.45 -7.01
C LEU A 63 -3.46 5.42 -8.31
N SER A 64 -3.81 6.59 -8.83
CA SER A 64 -4.57 6.72 -10.08
C SER A 64 -3.68 7.09 -11.25
N GLY A 65 -4.04 6.58 -12.44
CA GLY A 65 -3.28 6.80 -13.66
C GLY A 65 -1.92 6.11 -13.63
N ILE A 66 -1.87 4.89 -13.11
CA ILE A 66 -0.67 4.06 -13.08
C ILE A 66 -0.24 3.75 -14.51
N SER A 67 1.02 4.09 -14.83
CA SER A 67 1.64 3.73 -16.11
C SER A 67 2.55 2.51 -15.96
N LYS A 68 3.20 2.36 -14.81
CA LYS A 68 4.23 1.36 -14.58
C LYS A 68 4.32 0.95 -13.11
N ILE A 69 4.54 -0.34 -12.87
CA ILE A 69 4.89 -0.90 -11.57
C ILE A 69 6.16 -1.73 -11.73
N GLN A 70 7.13 -1.56 -10.84
CA GLN A 70 8.34 -2.38 -10.72
C GLN A 70 8.44 -2.88 -9.29
N TRP A 71 9.08 -4.01 -9.04
CA TRP A 71 9.20 -4.54 -7.68
C TRP A 71 10.52 -5.27 -7.44
N ASN A 72 10.93 -5.29 -6.16
CA ASN A 72 12.20 -5.82 -5.69
C ASN A 72 11.99 -6.80 -4.53
N GLY A 73 12.36 -8.07 -4.65
CA GLY A 73 12.50 -8.94 -3.46
C GLY A 73 13.74 -8.54 -2.64
N GLY A 74 13.62 -8.38 -1.33
CA GLY A 74 14.67 -7.80 -0.47
C GLY A 74 15.96 -8.64 -0.32
N PHE A 75 17.09 -8.13 0.21
CA PHE A 75 17.48 -6.76 0.57
C PHE A 75 18.99 -6.73 0.93
N TYR A 76 19.92 -7.00 0.01
CA TYR A 76 21.36 -6.72 0.22
C TYR A 76 22.06 -6.52 -1.14
N HIS A 77 22.81 -5.40 -1.29
CA HIS A 77 23.88 -5.17 -2.29
C HIS A 77 23.63 -4.46 -3.63
N GLY A 78 22.52 -3.77 -3.86
CA GLY A 78 22.44 -2.90 -5.05
C GLY A 78 22.25 -3.68 -6.35
N GLU A 79 21.03 -3.57 -6.86
CA GLU A 79 20.50 -4.14 -8.10
C GLU A 79 20.25 -5.66 -8.15
N ASN A 80 18.95 -6.01 -8.25
CA ASN A 80 18.41 -6.75 -9.40
C ASN A 80 16.89 -6.49 -9.43
N ILE A 81 16.41 -5.72 -10.41
CA ILE A 81 14.96 -5.53 -10.63
C ILE A 81 14.35 -6.90 -10.90
N ILE A 82 13.34 -7.37 -10.14
CA ILE A 82 12.71 -8.66 -10.45
C ILE A 82 11.24 -8.48 -10.81
N GLY A 83 11.01 -7.74 -11.88
CA GLY A 83 9.76 -7.69 -12.63
C GLY A 83 9.27 -6.27 -12.90
N ARG A 84 8.51 -6.12 -13.99
CA ARG A 84 7.83 -4.88 -14.33
C ARG A 84 6.49 -5.18 -14.97
N LEU A 85 5.49 -4.39 -14.65
CA LEU A 85 4.21 -4.33 -15.32
C LEU A 85 4.10 -2.95 -15.97
N ILE A 86 3.87 -2.92 -17.28
CA ILE A 86 3.49 -1.71 -18.00
C ILE A 86 1.97 -1.74 -18.11
N VAL A 87 1.32 -0.81 -17.42
CA VAL A 87 -0.15 -0.69 -17.41
C VAL A 87 -0.59 0.22 -18.55
N ASN A 88 0.12 1.33 -18.76
CA ASN A 88 -0.15 2.27 -19.84
C ASN A 88 1.15 2.92 -20.36
N ASN A 89 1.15 3.37 -21.62
CA ASN A 89 2.32 3.96 -22.30
C ASN A 89 2.41 5.49 -22.18
N HIS A 90 1.55 6.16 -21.40
CA HIS A 90 1.64 7.60 -21.17
C HIS A 90 2.83 7.93 -20.26
N ARG A 91 3.64 8.94 -20.63
CA ARG A 91 4.89 9.28 -19.92
C ARG A 91 5.03 10.74 -19.49
N SER A 92 4.21 11.67 -20.01
CA SER A 92 4.36 13.08 -19.65
C SER A 92 3.73 13.34 -18.29
N ASN A 93 4.51 13.81 -17.31
CA ASN A 93 4.08 14.23 -15.96
C ASN A 93 3.64 13.10 -15.02
N ASP A 94 4.33 11.95 -15.01
CA ASP A 94 4.12 10.95 -13.96
C ASP A 94 4.94 11.31 -12.72
N PHE A 95 4.35 11.14 -11.55
CA PHE A 95 5.11 11.01 -10.30
C PHE A 95 5.69 9.60 -10.21
N THR A 96 6.75 9.42 -9.43
CA THR A 96 7.32 8.10 -9.18
C THR A 96 7.75 8.01 -7.73
N ASP A 97 7.29 6.96 -7.05
CA ASP A 97 7.58 6.74 -5.63
C ASP A 97 7.71 5.25 -5.30
N TYR A 98 8.22 4.96 -4.10
CA TYR A 98 8.44 3.62 -3.57
C TYR A 98 7.47 3.31 -2.43
N PHE A 99 6.90 2.11 -2.46
CA PHE A 99 5.89 1.65 -1.51
C PHE A 99 6.30 0.30 -0.93
N GLY A 100 6.46 0.26 0.39
CA GLY A 100 6.89 -0.91 1.14
C GLY A 100 5.77 -1.92 1.36
N PHE A 101 6.11 -3.20 1.38
CA PHE A 101 5.21 -4.30 1.70
C PHE A 101 5.90 -5.18 2.73
N ASN A 102 5.60 -4.99 4.01
CA ASN A 102 6.08 -5.87 5.08
C ASN A 102 5.02 -6.93 5.40
N ARG A 103 5.40 -8.19 5.26
CA ARG A 103 4.56 -9.35 5.53
C ARG A 103 5.18 -10.21 6.62
N ARG A 104 4.50 -11.31 6.99
CA ARG A 104 4.91 -12.17 8.09
C ARG A 104 6.29 -12.78 7.92
N ASN A 105 6.64 -13.20 6.70
CA ASN A 105 7.86 -13.97 6.44
C ASN A 105 8.74 -13.34 5.34
N ASP A 106 8.31 -12.24 4.74
CA ASP A 106 8.99 -11.58 3.62
C ASP A 106 8.69 -10.08 3.61
N SER A 107 9.55 -9.33 2.93
CA SER A 107 9.30 -7.94 2.59
C SER A 107 9.81 -7.62 1.19
N TYR A 108 9.17 -6.66 0.56
CA TYR A 108 9.57 -6.12 -0.74
C TYR A 108 9.12 -4.67 -0.86
N GLU A 109 9.64 -3.99 -1.87
CA GLU A 109 9.18 -2.66 -2.25
C GLU A 109 8.72 -2.68 -3.70
N ILE A 110 7.68 -1.92 -4.00
CA ILE A 110 7.31 -1.60 -5.37
C ILE A 110 7.68 -0.15 -5.67
N LYS A 111 8.15 0.09 -6.89
CA LYS A 111 8.27 1.42 -7.47
C LYS A 111 7.13 1.61 -8.47
N ALA A 112 6.27 2.60 -8.25
CA ALA A 112 5.14 2.87 -9.14
C ALA A 112 5.27 4.26 -9.78
N SER A 113 4.85 4.36 -11.04
CA SER A 113 4.70 5.62 -11.76
C SER A 113 3.20 5.91 -11.97
N PHE A 114 2.73 7.08 -11.52
CA PHE A 114 1.30 7.41 -11.40
C PHE A 114 1.01 8.91 -11.56
N LYS A 115 -0.28 9.28 -11.68
CA LYS A 115 -0.74 10.68 -11.79
C LYS A 115 -1.16 11.30 -10.48
N LYS A 116 -1.78 10.51 -9.61
CA LYS A 116 -2.37 10.99 -8.37
C LYS A 116 -2.25 9.93 -7.27
N ILE A 117 -2.08 10.39 -6.05
CA ILE A 117 -2.02 9.57 -4.84
C ILE A 117 -3.04 10.11 -3.83
N GLU A 118 -3.88 9.22 -3.32
CA GLU A 118 -4.91 9.52 -2.33
C GLU A 118 -4.85 8.49 -1.21
N VAL A 119 -4.96 8.95 0.05
CA VAL A 119 -5.12 8.05 1.20
C VAL A 119 -6.53 8.16 1.73
N PHE A 120 -7.18 7.01 1.87
CA PHE A 120 -8.52 6.86 2.39
C PHE A 120 -8.48 6.14 3.72
N LEU A 121 -9.19 6.71 4.68
CA LEU A 121 -9.33 6.13 6.01
C LEU A 121 -10.73 5.51 6.14
N PRO A 122 -10.84 4.19 6.42
CA PRO A 122 -12.05 3.60 6.96
C PRO A 122 -12.63 4.42 8.12
N SER A 123 -13.95 4.33 8.29
CA SER A 123 -14.67 5.16 9.26
C SER A 123 -14.30 4.87 10.72
N GLU A 124 -13.82 3.66 10.95
CA GLU A 124 -13.41 3.05 12.19
C GLU A 124 -11.90 3.13 12.44
N SER A 125 -11.14 3.71 11.49
CA SER A 125 -9.70 3.86 11.63
C SER A 125 -9.35 4.69 12.85
N LYS A 126 -8.34 4.24 13.58
CA LYS A 126 -7.79 4.87 14.77
C LYS A 126 -6.45 5.51 14.44
N VAL A 127 -6.20 6.61 15.13
CA VAL A 127 -4.93 7.32 15.08
C VAL A 127 -4.28 7.21 16.45
N SER A 128 -3.02 6.79 16.51
CA SER A 128 -2.30 6.63 17.76
C SER A 128 -0.80 6.71 17.55
N ASN A 129 -0.05 6.82 18.66
CA ASN A 129 1.41 6.67 18.66
C ASN A 129 1.84 5.21 18.94
N GLY A 130 0.89 4.31 19.18
CA GLY A 130 1.14 2.88 19.38
C GLY A 130 1.21 2.14 18.04
N GLU A 131 1.74 0.91 18.07
CA GLU A 131 1.87 0.07 16.89
C GLU A 131 0.74 -0.94 16.80
N TRP A 132 0.25 -1.17 15.58
CA TRP A 132 -0.71 -2.24 15.31
C TRP A 132 0.00 -3.41 14.65
N ILE A 133 0.12 -4.50 15.40
CA ILE A 133 0.93 -5.67 15.08
C ILE A 133 0.00 -6.78 14.60
N PRO A 134 0.00 -7.10 13.29
CA PRO A 134 -0.93 -8.07 12.70
C PRO A 134 -0.54 -9.53 12.97
N TRP A 135 0.72 -9.82 13.27
CA TRP A 135 1.21 -11.16 13.58
C TRP A 135 2.39 -11.07 14.55
N ASP A 136 2.62 -12.16 15.28
CA ASP A 136 3.80 -12.29 16.12
C ASP A 136 5.08 -12.14 15.29
N THR A 137 5.99 -11.29 15.80
CA THR A 137 7.37 -11.14 15.33
C THR A 137 8.32 -11.54 16.47
N PRO A 138 9.63 -11.68 16.24
CA PRO A 138 10.58 -11.93 17.32
C PRO A 138 10.54 -10.88 18.44
N ASN A 139 10.18 -9.63 18.11
CA ASN A 139 10.24 -8.49 19.02
C ASN A 139 8.87 -8.01 19.53
N PHE A 140 7.78 -8.35 18.82
CA PHE A 140 6.44 -7.81 19.10
C PHE A 140 5.37 -8.89 19.03
N LYS A 141 4.39 -8.80 19.93
CA LYS A 141 3.22 -9.68 19.96
C LYS A 141 2.08 -9.10 19.15
N GLN A 142 1.36 -9.98 18.45
CA GLN A 142 0.13 -9.65 17.75
C GLN A 142 -0.87 -8.98 18.71
N ASN A 143 -1.43 -7.85 18.30
CA ASN A 143 -2.42 -7.09 19.10
C ASN A 143 -3.71 -6.77 18.33
N LEU A 144 -3.83 -7.27 17.10
CA LEU A 144 -5.04 -7.20 16.27
C LEU A 144 -5.68 -8.59 16.10
N ARG A 145 -6.99 -8.65 15.84
CA ARG A 145 -7.68 -9.93 15.59
C ARG A 145 -7.45 -10.40 14.15
N SER A 146 -7.12 -11.69 13.98
CA SER A 146 -6.82 -12.27 12.66
C SER A 146 -7.96 -12.11 11.64
N SER A 147 -9.22 -12.19 12.08
CA SER A 147 -10.38 -12.01 11.19
C SER A 147 -10.53 -10.56 10.69
N GLU A 148 -10.21 -9.57 11.52
CA GLU A 148 -10.26 -8.15 11.15
C GLU A 148 -9.14 -7.83 10.13
N ILE A 149 -7.95 -8.36 10.38
CA ILE A 149 -6.79 -8.24 9.47
C ILE A 149 -7.11 -8.84 8.10
N GLN A 150 -7.67 -10.05 8.08
CA GLN A 150 -8.00 -10.75 6.84
C GLN A 150 -9.01 -9.96 6.02
N LYS A 151 -10.12 -9.53 6.63
CA LYS A 151 -11.15 -8.73 5.95
C LYS A 151 -10.60 -7.44 5.34
N PHE A 152 -9.71 -6.78 6.08
CA PHE A 152 -9.08 -5.53 5.65
C PHE A 152 -8.17 -5.72 4.43
N PHE A 153 -7.23 -6.67 4.49
CA PHE A 153 -6.32 -6.95 3.37
C PHE A 153 -7.03 -7.56 2.17
N GLU A 154 -8.08 -8.35 2.38
CA GLU A 154 -8.96 -8.83 1.31
C GLU A 154 -9.88 -7.73 0.76
N ALA A 155 -9.76 -6.49 1.27
CA ALA A 155 -10.55 -5.34 0.87
C ALA A 155 -12.07 -5.64 0.83
N GLN A 156 -12.57 -6.49 1.73
CA GLN A 156 -13.98 -6.94 1.72
C GLN A 156 -14.95 -5.76 1.86
N GLU A 157 -14.59 -4.78 2.68
CA GLU A 157 -15.37 -3.58 2.99
C GLU A 157 -14.55 -2.34 2.64
N LEU A 158 -14.70 -1.82 1.41
CA LEU A 158 -14.04 -0.57 1.02
C LEU A 158 -14.80 0.65 1.57
N PRO A 159 -14.09 1.72 1.97
CA PRO A 159 -14.72 3.02 2.17
C PRO A 159 -15.52 3.41 0.92
N ARG A 160 -16.79 3.80 1.07
CA ARG A 160 -17.68 4.20 -0.06
C ARG A 160 -17.02 5.12 -1.11
N LEU A 161 -16.16 6.04 -0.67
CA LEU A 161 -15.45 6.96 -1.57
C LEU A 161 -14.51 6.24 -2.55
N ILE A 162 -13.99 5.08 -2.16
CA ILE A 162 -13.20 4.20 -3.01
C ILE A 162 -14.12 3.30 -3.82
N ASP A 163 -15.16 2.74 -3.20
CA ASP A 163 -16.09 1.80 -3.85
C ASP A 163 -16.75 2.40 -5.11
N ASP A 164 -17.07 3.71 -5.09
CA ASP A 164 -17.61 4.43 -6.25
C ASP A 164 -16.59 4.65 -7.39
N ARG A 165 -15.29 4.52 -7.11
CA ARG A 165 -14.18 4.87 -8.03
C ARG A 165 -13.39 3.66 -8.50
N PHE A 166 -13.21 2.68 -7.64
CA PHE A 166 -12.41 1.50 -7.88
C PHE A 166 -13.33 0.34 -8.24
N ASN A 167 -13.25 -0.12 -9.49
CA ASN A 167 -14.06 -1.23 -9.96
C ASN A 167 -13.52 -2.55 -9.39
N ARG A 168 -14.04 -2.96 -8.23
CA ARG A 168 -13.63 -4.17 -7.52
C ARG A 168 -13.85 -5.43 -8.34
N GLU A 169 -15.03 -5.56 -8.96
CA GLU A 169 -15.44 -6.74 -9.73
C GLU A 169 -14.48 -7.05 -10.90
N ASN A 170 -13.89 -6.01 -11.49
CA ASN A 170 -12.93 -6.15 -12.59
C ASN A 170 -11.47 -5.94 -12.16
N SER A 171 -11.20 -5.92 -10.85
CA SER A 171 -9.84 -5.72 -10.36
C SER A 171 -9.07 -7.04 -10.27
N ILE A 172 -7.75 -6.93 -10.25
CA ILE A 172 -6.82 -8.06 -10.25
C ILE A 172 -5.94 -7.94 -9.01
N GLU A 173 -5.85 -9.01 -8.23
CA GLU A 173 -4.94 -9.08 -7.09
C GLU A 173 -3.49 -9.29 -7.58
N LEU A 174 -2.62 -8.37 -7.21
CA LEU A 174 -1.19 -8.44 -7.45
C LEU A 174 -0.52 -9.11 -6.26
N VAL A 175 -0.16 -10.39 -6.43
CA VAL A 175 0.57 -11.17 -5.44
C VAL A 175 2.04 -11.28 -5.85
N PHE A 176 2.89 -10.56 -5.15
CA PHE A 176 4.34 -10.63 -5.33
C PHE A 176 4.91 -11.74 -4.44
N LYS A 177 5.59 -12.75 -4.99
CA LYS A 177 6.17 -13.88 -4.24
C LYS A 177 7.69 -13.88 -4.37
N ASN A 178 8.44 -13.93 -3.28
CA ASN A 178 9.87 -14.09 -3.36
C ASN A 178 10.21 -15.51 -3.87
N SER A 179 10.87 -15.65 -5.02
CA SER A 179 11.36 -16.94 -5.52
C SER A 179 12.88 -16.94 -5.52
N GLU A 180 13.49 -18.02 -5.03
CA GLU A 180 14.96 -18.18 -4.98
C GLU A 180 15.64 -18.14 -6.37
N ARG A 181 14.86 -18.14 -7.47
CA ARG A 181 15.38 -18.25 -8.85
C ARG A 181 14.93 -17.15 -9.80
N GLY A 182 14.34 -16.08 -9.28
CA GLY A 182 13.87 -14.99 -10.11
C GLY A 182 12.64 -15.37 -10.94
N VAL A 183 11.87 -14.34 -11.26
CA VAL A 183 10.56 -14.35 -11.93
C VAL A 183 9.39 -14.66 -11.01
N ILE A 184 8.65 -13.58 -10.73
CA ILE A 184 7.30 -13.53 -10.20
C ILE A 184 6.32 -13.62 -11.38
N LYS A 185 5.46 -14.65 -11.37
CA LYS A 185 4.28 -14.76 -12.24
C LYS A 185 3.18 -15.45 -11.46
N GLU A 186 2.52 -14.74 -10.56
CA GLU A 186 1.14 -15.11 -10.24
C GLU A 186 0.30 -13.84 -10.11
N ILE A 187 -0.24 -13.43 -11.25
CA ILE A 187 -1.33 -12.48 -11.32
C ILE A 187 -2.57 -13.33 -11.09
N ILE A 188 -3.16 -13.26 -9.90
CA ILE A 188 -4.38 -13.99 -9.60
C ILE A 188 -5.51 -12.96 -9.65
N SER A 189 -6.38 -13.08 -10.64
CA SER A 189 -7.68 -12.41 -10.55
C SER A 189 -8.48 -13.16 -9.50
N LYS A 190 -8.73 -12.53 -8.36
CA LYS A 190 -9.60 -13.06 -7.31
C LYS A 190 -10.59 -11.99 -6.93
N TRP A 191 -11.78 -12.09 -7.51
CA TRP A 191 -13.04 -11.59 -6.96
C TRP A 191 -14.14 -12.55 -7.37
#